data_AF-A0A915C112-F1
#
_entry.id   AF-A0A915C112-F1
#
_cell.length_a   1.000
_cell.length_b   1.000
_cell.length_c   1.000
_cell.angle_alpha   90.00
_cell.angle_beta   90.00
_cell.angle_gamma   90.00
#
_symmetry.space_group_name_H-M   'P 1'
#
loop_
_entity.id
_entity.type
_entity.pdbx_description
1 polymer ?
#
loop_
_entity_poly.entity_id
_entity_poly.type
_entity_poly.pdbx_seq_one_letter_code
_entity_poly.pdbx_strand_id
1 'polypeptide(L)'
;MNDARILRVQRSEHLRMFYGSITWKANKYEIDDFVTAEKIISTECADWPQMQFQFACAYAMLGLLTDQSLFDRIRRRAFAKKLSGHCLYDFWLTILTDSIAWEKMFSSDAVAPKQKLSLVFQFAIVNGYFELMNFIWERVSEPQREYIGMLQWRRVCFKAKHRDVMRFLCKRLCVINPNGLARITWNTFYDALHRSFQDDEGNQTEKEDNVRKLEFLMENCCPRLRRAMLSMDNFRAITDTFAYNQAETFALLLEYLDAEQLRAAREFVDRIYDRKRNDEARSFRQIVIRRQNTVD
;
A
#
# COMPACT_ATOMS: atom_id res chain seq x y z
N MET A 1 -2.75 -29.00 29.41
CA MET A 1 -1.66 -28.01 29.25
C MET A 1 -1.91 -27.31 27.93
N ASN A 2 -2.42 -26.08 28.01
CA ASN A 2 -2.84 -25.31 26.85
C ASN A 2 -1.62 -24.81 26.08
N ASP A 3 -1.52 -25.29 24.86
CA ASP A 3 -0.59 -24.85 23.83
C ASP A 3 -1.01 -23.43 23.42
N ALA A 4 -0.39 -22.44 24.06
CA ALA A 4 -0.54 -21.04 23.68
C ALA A 4 0.07 -20.89 22.29
N ARG A 5 -0.75 -21.07 21.26
CA ARG A 5 -0.47 -20.59 19.91
C ARG A 5 -0.13 -19.11 20.04
N ILE A 6 1.16 -18.80 20.04
CA ILE A 6 1.67 -17.45 19.90
C ILE A 6 1.10 -16.95 18.58
N LEU A 7 0.00 -16.21 18.67
CA LEU A 7 -0.54 -15.43 17.57
C LEU A 7 0.63 -14.58 17.08
N ARG A 8 1.18 -14.90 15.91
CA ARG A 8 2.16 -14.04 15.24
C ARG A 8 1.48 -12.70 15.00
N VAL A 9 1.74 -11.76 15.90
CA VAL A 9 1.26 -10.38 15.80
C VAL A 9 1.70 -9.86 14.43
N GLN A 10 0.73 -9.48 13.60
CA GLN A 10 1.03 -8.90 12.30
C GLN A 10 1.77 -7.58 12.53
N ARG A 11 2.96 -7.43 11.92
CA ARG A 11 3.96 -6.36 12.19
C ARG A 11 3.46 -4.92 12.11
N SER A 12 2.28 -4.64 11.55
CA SER A 12 1.63 -3.33 11.66
C SER A 12 1.26 -2.96 13.10
N GLU A 13 1.41 -3.88 14.05
CA GLU A 13 1.07 -3.72 15.45
C GLU A 13 2.30 -3.70 16.38
N HIS A 14 3.53 -3.72 15.85
CA HIS A 14 4.72 -3.79 16.72
C HIS A 14 4.86 -2.56 17.63
N LEU A 15 4.48 -1.37 17.15
CA LEU A 15 4.37 -0.18 17.99
C LEU A 15 3.25 -0.31 19.03
N ARG A 16 2.18 -1.06 18.72
CA ARG A 16 1.06 -1.27 19.64
C ARG A 16 1.40 -2.17 20.82
N MET A 17 2.54 -2.86 20.77
CA MET A 17 3.11 -3.51 21.96
C MET A 17 3.51 -2.50 23.03
N PHE A 18 3.74 -1.23 22.67
CA PHE A 18 4.11 -0.14 23.56
C PHE A 18 2.92 0.81 23.77
N TYR A 19 1.80 0.29 24.28
CA TYR A 19 0.54 1.04 24.40
C TYR A 19 0.71 2.41 25.09
N GLY A 20 1.53 2.50 26.14
CA GLY A 20 1.81 3.77 26.86
C GLY A 20 2.59 4.81 26.05
N SER A 21 3.22 4.41 24.95
CA SER A 21 4.02 5.28 24.09
C SER A 21 3.33 5.64 22.77
N ILE A 22 2.11 5.14 22.53
CA ILE A 22 1.35 5.46 21.32
C ILE A 22 1.02 6.96 21.29
N THR A 23 1.37 7.59 20.18
CA THR A 23 0.96 8.97 19.85
C THR A 23 0.01 8.93 18.66
N TRP A 24 -1.13 9.61 18.78
CA TRP A 24 -2.13 9.69 17.71
C TRP A 24 -1.90 10.93 16.85
N LYS A 25 -2.10 10.81 15.53
CA LYS A 25 -2.10 11.96 14.62
C LYS A 25 -3.27 12.89 14.97
N ALA A 26 -3.03 14.20 14.94
CA ALA A 26 -4.08 15.18 15.21
C ALA A 26 -5.28 14.99 14.26
N ASN A 27 -6.49 14.95 14.83
CA ASN A 27 -7.76 14.79 14.10
C ASN A 27 -7.85 13.54 13.21
N LYS A 28 -7.08 12.50 13.51
CA LYS A 28 -7.12 11.21 12.79
C LYS A 28 -7.09 10.06 13.78
N TYR A 29 -7.89 9.03 13.51
CA TYR A 29 -7.81 7.74 14.21
C TYR A 29 -6.66 6.88 13.67
N GLU A 30 -5.48 7.47 13.56
CA GLU A 30 -4.27 6.84 13.03
C GLU A 30 -3.09 7.16 13.95
N ILE A 31 -2.24 6.15 14.19
CA ILE A 31 -1.03 6.30 14.99
C ILE A 31 -0.03 7.14 14.19
N ASP A 32 0.65 8.06 14.88
CA ASP A 32 1.83 8.72 14.37
C ASP A 32 3.03 7.81 14.61
N ASP A 33 3.35 6.98 13.61
CA ASP A 33 4.37 5.93 13.77
C ASP A 33 5.76 6.51 14.08
N PHE A 34 6.13 7.63 13.46
CA PHE A 34 7.43 8.28 13.69
C PHE A 34 7.53 8.83 15.11
N VAL A 35 6.56 9.65 15.54
CA VAL A 35 6.56 10.24 16.89
C VAL A 35 6.43 9.16 17.96
N THR A 36 5.62 8.12 17.70
CA THR A 36 5.50 6.96 18.59
C THR A 36 6.84 6.23 18.73
N ALA A 37 7.55 5.99 17.62
CA ALA A 37 8.87 5.38 17.65
C ALA A 37 9.90 6.25 18.40
N GLU A 38 9.89 7.58 18.22
CA GLU A 38 10.77 8.49 18.97
C GLU A 38 10.50 8.41 20.48
N LYS A 39 9.22 8.40 20.86
CA LYS A 39 8.82 8.24 22.26
C LYS A 39 9.32 6.91 22.84
N ILE A 40 9.07 5.79 22.15
CA ILE A 40 9.55 4.44 22.56
C ILE A 40 11.08 4.42 22.73
N ILE A 41 11.81 5.02 21.79
CA ILE A 41 13.27 5.12 21.87
C ILE A 41 13.70 5.84 23.16
N SER A 42 13.06 6.98 23.45
CA SER A 42 13.41 7.83 24.58
C SER A 42 13.00 7.28 25.95
N THR A 43 11.92 6.49 26.01
CA THR A 43 11.36 5.99 27.28
C THR A 43 11.67 4.52 27.52
N GLU A 44 11.18 3.65 26.65
CA GLU A 44 11.20 2.19 26.83
C GLU A 44 12.55 1.57 26.47
N CYS A 45 13.28 2.21 25.55
CA CYS A 45 14.53 1.69 25.01
C CYS A 45 15.75 2.49 25.46
N ALA A 46 15.65 3.38 26.45
CA ALA A 46 16.72 4.27 26.89
C ALA A 46 18.05 3.54 27.16
N ASP A 47 17.97 2.35 27.79
CA ASP A 47 19.13 1.52 28.13
C ASP A 47 19.38 0.37 27.15
N TRP A 48 18.70 0.35 25.99
CA TRP A 48 18.84 -0.72 24.99
C TRP A 48 19.28 -0.19 23.62
N PRO A 49 20.60 0.08 23.43
CA PRO A 49 21.14 0.70 22.22
C PRO A 49 20.83 -0.06 20.92
N GLN A 50 20.76 -1.40 20.98
CA GLN A 50 20.42 -2.20 19.80
C GLN A 50 18.98 -1.93 19.36
N MET A 51 18.02 -1.86 20.30
CA MET A 51 16.63 -1.61 19.96
C MET A 51 16.41 -0.18 19.46
N GLN A 52 17.10 0.80 20.06
CA GLN A 52 17.14 2.18 19.55
C GLN A 52 17.63 2.21 18.10
N PHE A 53 18.73 1.52 17.80
CA PHE A 53 19.27 1.43 16.44
C PHE A 53 18.28 0.78 15.47
N GLN A 54 17.60 -0.29 15.89
CA GLN A 54 16.62 -0.99 15.05
C GLN A 54 15.42 -0.10 14.71
N PHE A 55 14.88 0.65 15.67
CA PHE A 55 13.82 1.64 15.41
C PHE A 55 14.31 2.78 14.53
N ALA A 56 15.48 3.35 14.84
CA ALA A 56 16.06 4.42 14.06
C ALA A 56 16.26 4.01 12.59
N CYS A 57 16.68 2.77 12.34
CA CYS A 57 16.76 2.19 11.00
C CYS A 57 15.39 2.09 10.32
N ALA A 58 14.38 1.56 11.03
CA ALA A 58 13.06 1.30 10.47
C ALA A 58 12.33 2.60 10.08
N TYR A 59 12.51 3.65 10.89
CA TYR A 59 11.87 4.95 10.73
C TYR A 59 12.78 6.02 10.10
N ALA A 60 13.95 5.61 9.59
CA ALA A 60 14.93 6.49 8.96
C ALA A 60 15.29 7.76 9.79
N MET A 61 15.47 7.58 11.09
CA MET A 61 15.79 8.67 12.04
C MET A 61 17.26 9.09 11.91
N LEU A 62 17.55 9.92 10.91
CA LEU A 62 18.92 10.31 10.54
C LEU A 62 19.70 10.96 11.68
N GLY A 63 19.03 11.78 12.51
CA GLY A 63 19.65 12.41 13.68
C GLY A 63 20.27 11.37 14.63
N LEU A 64 19.50 10.32 14.97
CA LEU A 64 20.01 9.23 15.81
C LEU A 64 21.05 8.38 15.08
N LEU A 65 20.79 8.01 13.83
CA LEU A 65 21.67 7.09 13.07
C LEU A 65 23.08 7.65 12.81
N THR A 66 23.21 8.98 12.73
CA THR A 66 24.48 9.66 12.47
C THR A 66 25.20 10.14 13.73
N ASP A 67 24.51 10.12 14.88
CA ASP A 67 25.08 10.52 16.16
C ASP A 67 26.19 9.54 16.61
N GLN A 68 27.42 10.04 16.65
CA GLN A 68 28.59 9.26 17.06
C GLN A 68 28.63 8.96 18.55
N SER A 69 27.93 9.74 19.38
CA SER A 69 27.83 9.47 20.82
C SER A 69 26.93 8.26 21.09
N LEU A 70 25.91 8.05 20.26
CA LEU A 70 24.97 6.94 20.37
C LEU A 70 25.45 5.71 19.58
N PHE A 71 25.85 5.88 18.32
CA PHE A 71 26.22 4.78 17.43
C PHE A 71 27.62 4.97 16.83
N ASP A 72 28.63 4.91 17.70
CA ASP A 72 30.03 4.93 17.29
C ASP A 72 30.39 3.76 16.34
N ARG A 73 31.64 3.76 15.84
CA ARG A 73 32.14 2.72 14.93
C ARG A 73 32.17 1.33 15.58
N ILE A 74 32.42 1.24 16.88
CA ILE A 74 32.57 -0.02 17.62
C ILE A 74 31.19 -0.68 17.77
N ARG A 75 30.20 0.08 18.25
CA ARG A 75 28.79 -0.33 18.37
C ARG A 75 28.22 -0.74 17.03
N ARG A 76 28.45 0.04 15.97
CA ARG A 76 28.01 -0.33 14.61
C ARG A 76 28.64 -1.65 14.14
N ARG A 77 29.92 -1.91 14.44
CA ARG A 77 30.56 -3.20 14.13
C ARG A 77 29.97 -4.35 14.96
N ALA A 78 29.62 -4.13 16.22
CA ALA A 78 28.93 -5.12 17.05
C ALA A 78 27.52 -5.41 16.53
N PHE A 79 26.77 -4.38 16.15
CA PHE A 79 25.45 -4.52 15.52
C PHE A 79 25.54 -5.25 14.19
N ALA A 80 26.56 -4.97 13.36
CA ALA A 80 26.77 -5.70 12.12
C ALA A 80 26.92 -7.20 12.32
N LYS A 81 27.57 -7.65 13.41
CA LYS A 81 27.67 -9.07 13.74
C LYS A 81 26.35 -9.69 14.20
N LYS A 82 25.53 -8.92 14.93
CA LYS A 82 24.27 -9.42 15.53
C LYS A 82 23.07 -9.34 14.58
N LEU A 83 23.07 -8.35 13.71
CA LEU A 83 21.95 -7.97 12.85
C LEU A 83 22.19 -8.30 11.37
N SER A 84 23.34 -8.91 11.03
CA SER A 84 23.68 -9.29 9.66
C SER A 84 22.63 -10.19 9.03
N GLY A 85 22.42 -10.03 7.72
CA GLY A 85 21.53 -10.86 6.93
C GLY A 85 20.10 -10.33 6.87
N HIS A 86 19.80 -9.25 7.59
CA HIS A 86 18.55 -8.52 7.44
C HIS A 86 18.77 -7.26 6.58
N CYS A 87 18.06 -7.19 5.45
CA CYS A 87 18.22 -6.13 4.44
C CYS A 87 18.25 -4.70 4.99
N LEU A 88 17.38 -4.40 5.97
CA LEU A 88 17.32 -3.09 6.63
C LEU A 88 18.64 -2.70 7.29
N TYR A 89 19.19 -3.58 8.12
CA TYR A 89 20.39 -3.27 8.90
C TYR A 89 21.64 -3.35 8.02
N ASP A 90 21.68 -4.32 7.10
CA ASP A 90 22.76 -4.43 6.12
C ASP A 90 22.86 -3.15 5.26
N PHE A 91 21.73 -2.55 4.89
CA PHE A 91 21.69 -1.27 4.20
C PHE A 91 22.27 -0.13 5.06
N TRP A 92 21.70 0.10 6.24
CA TRP A 92 22.12 1.20 7.12
C TRP A 92 23.57 1.08 7.55
N LEU A 93 24.00 -0.10 7.99
CA LEU A 93 25.39 -0.33 8.41
C LEU A 93 26.38 -0.17 7.26
N THR A 94 25.97 -0.44 6.01
CA THR A 94 26.80 -0.15 4.83
C THR A 94 26.95 1.36 4.64
N ILE A 95 25.85 2.11 4.58
CA ILE A 95 25.92 3.55 4.25
C ILE A 95 26.44 4.40 5.41
N LEU A 96 26.31 3.92 6.65
CA LEU A 96 26.87 4.58 7.83
C LEU A 96 28.38 4.33 7.96
N THR A 97 29.02 3.51 7.12
CA THR A 97 30.47 3.25 7.26
C THR A 97 31.30 4.50 7.03
N ASP A 98 30.99 5.26 5.96
CA ASP A 98 31.61 6.54 5.62
C ASP A 98 30.75 7.31 4.60
N SER A 99 31.08 8.57 4.34
CA SER A 99 30.36 9.43 3.37
C SER A 99 30.43 8.89 1.94
N ILE A 100 31.53 8.22 1.57
CA ILE A 100 31.72 7.65 0.23
C ILE A 100 30.75 6.48 0.01
N ALA A 101 30.51 5.65 1.03
CA ALA A 101 29.57 4.55 0.99
C ALA A 101 28.14 5.05 0.82
N TRP A 102 27.81 6.21 1.40
CA TRP A 102 26.54 6.87 1.21
C TRP A 102 26.33 7.25 -0.26
N GLU A 103 27.25 8.02 -0.85
CA GLU A 103 27.19 8.41 -2.26
C GLU A 103 27.17 7.20 -3.17
N LYS A 104 28.06 6.23 -2.94
CA LYS A 104 28.12 4.98 -3.70
C LYS A 104 26.81 4.21 -3.66
N MET A 105 26.06 4.21 -2.57
CA MET A 105 24.81 3.45 -2.50
C MET A 105 23.76 3.96 -3.47
N PHE A 106 23.68 5.28 -3.63
CA PHE A 106 22.67 5.95 -4.46
C PHE A 106 23.19 6.35 -5.84
N SER A 107 24.51 6.37 -6.06
CA SER A 107 25.12 6.63 -7.37
C SER A 107 24.89 5.42 -8.29
N SER A 108 23.88 5.49 -9.14
CA SER A 108 23.68 4.55 -10.24
C SER A 108 22.76 5.14 -11.30
N ASP A 109 23.25 5.19 -12.53
CA ASP A 109 22.45 5.53 -13.71
C ASP A 109 21.66 4.33 -14.26
N ALA A 110 21.82 3.15 -13.65
CA ALA A 110 21.09 1.96 -14.04
C ALA A 110 19.62 2.07 -13.62
N VAL A 111 18.73 1.50 -14.46
CA VAL A 111 17.30 1.39 -14.17
C VAL A 111 17.04 0.58 -12.90
N ALA A 112 17.83 -0.45 -12.65
CA ALA A 112 17.74 -1.26 -11.45
C ALA A 112 18.71 -0.75 -10.36
N PRO A 113 18.23 -0.43 -9.15
CA PRO A 113 19.11 -0.10 -8.02
C PRO A 113 20.02 -1.24 -7.63
N LYS A 114 21.11 -0.90 -6.92
CA LYS A 114 21.98 -1.87 -6.26
C LYS A 114 21.15 -2.79 -5.36
N GLN A 115 21.54 -4.07 -5.29
CA GLN A 115 20.75 -5.11 -4.60
C GLN A 115 20.36 -4.72 -3.17
N LYS A 116 21.31 -4.19 -2.37
CA LYS A 116 21.03 -3.75 -0.99
C LYS A 116 19.94 -2.68 -0.93
N LEU A 117 20.04 -1.66 -1.79
CA LEU A 117 19.07 -0.58 -1.91
C LEU A 117 17.70 -1.09 -2.37
N SER A 118 17.69 -1.99 -3.36
CA SER A 118 16.47 -2.62 -3.84
C SER A 118 15.76 -3.41 -2.74
N LEU A 119 16.49 -4.22 -1.97
CA LEU A 119 15.92 -5.04 -0.90
C LEU A 119 15.32 -4.19 0.22
N VAL A 120 16.02 -3.15 0.70
CA VAL A 120 15.49 -2.29 1.77
C VAL A 120 14.30 -1.48 1.30
N PHE A 121 14.27 -1.05 0.03
CA PHE A 121 13.14 -0.28 -0.50
C PHE A 121 11.89 -1.15 -0.63
N GLN A 122 12.04 -2.37 -1.15
CA GLN A 122 10.94 -3.36 -1.17
C GLN A 122 10.46 -3.68 0.24
N PHE A 123 11.38 -3.84 1.20
CA PHE A 123 11.05 -4.05 2.60
C PHE A 123 10.22 -2.89 3.18
N ALA A 124 10.63 -1.65 2.95
CA ALA A 124 9.94 -0.46 3.44
C ALA A 124 8.50 -0.38 2.89
N ILE A 125 8.34 -0.60 1.57
CA ILE A 125 7.03 -0.60 0.90
C ILE A 125 6.12 -1.69 1.46
N VAL A 126 6.61 -2.94 1.52
CA VAL A 126 5.78 -4.09 1.90
C VAL A 126 5.39 -4.07 3.39
N ASN A 127 6.23 -3.51 4.25
CA ASN A 127 6.00 -3.48 5.70
C ASN A 127 5.43 -2.14 6.20
N GLY A 128 5.22 -1.16 5.33
CA GLY A 128 4.59 0.10 5.73
C GLY A 128 5.50 1.12 6.41
N TYR A 129 6.82 0.96 6.34
CA TYR A 129 7.75 1.93 6.91
C TYR A 129 7.84 3.16 6.00
N PHE A 130 6.87 4.07 6.18
CA PHE A 130 6.64 5.20 5.30
C PHE A 130 7.83 6.15 5.25
N GLU A 131 8.46 6.42 6.39
CA GLU A 131 9.59 7.35 6.53
C GLU A 131 10.82 6.81 5.81
N LEU A 132 11.11 5.52 5.96
CA LEU A 132 12.18 4.84 5.23
C LEU A 132 11.90 4.78 3.72
N MET A 133 10.66 4.47 3.34
CA MET A 133 10.25 4.48 1.94
C MET A 133 10.44 5.88 1.33
N ASN A 134 9.98 6.92 2.00
CA ASN A 134 10.10 8.31 1.55
C ASN A 134 11.56 8.76 1.50
N PHE A 135 12.36 8.41 2.52
CA PHE A 135 13.79 8.67 2.55
C PHE A 135 14.53 8.11 1.33
N ILE A 136 14.23 6.85 0.97
CA ILE A 136 14.81 6.19 -0.21
C ILE A 136 14.25 6.82 -1.49
N TRP A 137 12.92 7.02 -1.57
CA TRP A 137 12.24 7.56 -2.76
C TRP A 137 12.89 8.86 -3.22
N GLU A 138 13.13 9.80 -2.31
CA GLU A 138 13.72 11.10 -2.63
C GLU A 138 15.20 11.03 -3.09
N ARG A 139 15.86 9.88 -2.94
CA ARG A 139 17.29 9.69 -3.26
C ARG A 139 17.58 8.75 -4.43
N VAL A 140 16.56 8.09 -4.98
CA VAL A 140 16.68 7.26 -6.19
C VAL A 140 16.21 8.02 -7.42
N SER A 141 16.72 7.61 -8.60
CA SER A 141 16.31 8.20 -9.88
C SER A 141 14.89 7.80 -10.27
N GLU A 142 14.26 8.54 -11.19
CA GLU A 142 12.91 8.22 -11.67
C GLU A 142 12.77 6.82 -12.28
N PRO A 143 13.70 6.33 -13.12
CA PRO A 143 13.66 4.95 -13.61
C PRO A 143 13.67 3.90 -12.50
N GLN A 144 14.43 4.15 -11.44
CA GLN A 144 14.51 3.26 -10.28
C GLN A 144 13.24 3.28 -9.44
N ARG A 145 12.63 4.47 -9.27
CA ARG A 145 11.32 4.66 -8.62
C ARG A 145 10.24 3.88 -9.37
N GLU A 146 10.21 3.99 -10.70
CA GLU A 146 9.29 3.24 -11.53
C GLU A 146 9.51 1.73 -11.39
N TYR A 147 10.75 1.28 -11.59
CA TYR A 147 11.10 -0.14 -11.57
C TYR A 147 10.68 -0.84 -10.27
N ILE A 148 11.10 -0.32 -9.12
CA ILE A 148 10.76 -0.93 -7.82
C ILE A 148 9.30 -0.68 -7.46
N GLY A 149 8.79 0.53 -7.68
CA GLY A 149 7.42 0.88 -7.35
C GLY A 149 6.42 0.00 -8.09
N MET A 150 6.60 -0.18 -9.40
CA MET A 150 5.76 -1.06 -10.22
C MET A 150 5.89 -2.53 -9.82
N LEU A 151 7.11 -2.99 -9.50
CA LEU A 151 7.35 -4.35 -9.02
C LEU A 151 6.59 -4.65 -7.71
N GLN A 152 6.57 -3.70 -6.77
CA GLN A 152 5.86 -3.89 -5.50
C GLN A 152 4.39 -3.51 -5.56
N TRP A 153 3.94 -2.74 -6.56
CA TRP A 153 2.57 -2.23 -6.64
C TRP A 153 1.51 -3.34 -6.54
N ARG A 154 1.71 -4.46 -7.22
CA ARG A 154 0.81 -5.63 -7.14
C ARG A 154 0.68 -6.15 -5.70
N ARG A 155 1.78 -6.18 -4.95
CA ARG A 155 1.78 -6.60 -3.54
C ARG A 155 1.08 -5.58 -2.66
N VAL A 156 1.26 -4.29 -2.93
CA VAL A 156 0.59 -3.20 -2.23
C VAL A 156 -0.92 -3.30 -2.44
N CYS A 157 -1.42 -3.44 -3.67
CA CYS A 157 -2.86 -3.49 -3.95
C CYS A 157 -3.65 -4.55 -3.15
N PHE A 158 -3.02 -5.66 -2.73
CA PHE A 158 -3.70 -6.74 -2.01
C PHE A 158 -3.22 -6.99 -0.59
N LYS A 159 -1.97 -6.64 -0.26
CA LYS A 159 -1.43 -6.80 1.09
C LYS A 159 -1.49 -5.51 1.89
N ALA A 160 -1.64 -4.35 1.24
CA ALA A 160 -1.42 -3.07 1.90
C ALA A 160 -2.51 -2.80 2.93
N LYS A 161 -2.08 -2.87 4.18
CA LYS A 161 -2.76 -2.28 5.33
C LYS A 161 -2.37 -0.81 5.53
N HIS A 162 -1.42 -0.33 4.75
CA HIS A 162 -0.75 0.94 4.97
C HIS A 162 -1.27 1.97 3.96
N ARG A 163 -2.33 2.69 4.36
CA ARG A 163 -3.00 3.72 3.54
C ARG A 163 -2.01 4.75 3.00
N ASP A 164 -1.09 5.22 3.84
CA ASP A 164 -0.10 6.24 3.47
C ASP A 164 0.85 5.75 2.37
N VAL A 165 1.37 4.52 2.48
CA VAL A 165 2.20 3.90 1.44
C VAL A 165 1.43 3.75 0.14
N MET A 166 0.19 3.25 0.21
CA MET A 166 -0.63 3.06 -0.99
C MET A 166 -0.92 4.39 -1.69
N ARG A 167 -1.39 5.41 -0.94
CA ARG A 167 -1.70 6.74 -1.49
C ARG A 167 -0.47 7.39 -2.10
N PHE A 168 0.67 7.31 -1.41
CA PHE A 168 1.94 7.86 -1.90
C PHE A 168 2.38 7.19 -3.20
N LEU A 169 2.48 5.85 -3.21
CA LEU A 169 2.90 5.11 -4.39
C LEU A 169 1.92 5.30 -5.55
N CYS A 170 0.61 5.25 -5.29
CA CYS A 170 -0.39 5.49 -6.31
C CYS A 170 -0.21 6.85 -6.97
N LYS A 171 -0.10 7.92 -6.17
CA LYS A 171 0.04 9.28 -6.69
C LYS A 171 1.31 9.44 -7.51
N ARG A 172 2.44 8.93 -7.00
CA ARG A 172 3.75 9.10 -7.65
C ARG A 172 3.90 8.23 -8.90
N LEU A 173 3.52 6.95 -8.82
CA LEU A 173 3.61 6.04 -9.97
C LEU A 173 2.62 6.39 -11.08
N CYS A 174 1.45 6.96 -10.74
CA CYS A 174 0.49 7.40 -11.75
C CYS A 174 0.95 8.65 -12.51
N VAL A 175 1.91 9.41 -11.98
CA VAL A 175 2.60 10.47 -12.72
C VAL A 175 3.62 9.86 -13.70
N ILE A 176 4.39 8.87 -13.25
CA ILE A 176 5.47 8.25 -14.03
C ILE A 176 4.92 7.35 -15.14
N ASN A 177 4.07 6.37 -14.80
CA ASN A 177 3.54 5.39 -15.74
C ASN A 177 2.06 5.06 -15.46
N PRO A 178 1.12 5.93 -15.87
CA PRO A 178 -0.31 5.75 -15.61
C PRO A 178 -0.87 4.47 -16.26
N ASN A 179 -0.46 4.16 -17.48
CA ASN A 179 -1.00 3.03 -18.24
C ASN A 179 -0.54 1.68 -17.67
N GLY A 180 0.76 1.58 -17.35
CA GLY A 180 1.33 0.40 -16.70
C GLY A 180 0.67 0.18 -15.34
N LEU A 181 0.51 1.25 -14.55
CA LEU A 181 -0.12 1.18 -13.24
C LEU A 181 -1.59 0.74 -13.36
N ALA A 182 -2.36 1.33 -14.28
CA ALA A 182 -3.75 0.95 -14.54
C ALA A 182 -3.86 -0.53 -14.91
N ARG A 183 -3.02 -1.05 -15.81
CA ARG A 183 -3.06 -2.45 -16.24
C ARG A 183 -2.72 -3.43 -15.09
N ILE A 184 -1.68 -3.15 -14.30
CA ILE A 184 -1.33 -4.00 -13.15
C ILE A 184 -2.47 -3.97 -12.12
N THR A 185 -3.01 -2.79 -11.85
CA THR A 185 -4.13 -2.60 -10.92
C THR A 185 -5.35 -3.35 -11.41
N TRP A 186 -5.70 -3.25 -12.70
CA TRP A 186 -6.85 -3.92 -13.30
C TRP A 186 -6.76 -5.43 -13.22
N ASN A 187 -5.64 -6.04 -13.65
CA ASN A 187 -5.49 -7.49 -13.59
C ASN A 187 -5.68 -8.01 -12.16
N THR A 188 -5.13 -7.26 -11.20
CA THR A 188 -5.22 -7.55 -9.77
C THR A 188 -6.66 -7.37 -9.28
N PHE A 189 -7.22 -6.17 -9.44
CA PHE A 189 -8.58 -5.79 -9.04
C PHE A 189 -9.65 -6.69 -9.64
N TYR A 190 -9.63 -6.89 -10.96
CA TYR A 190 -10.64 -7.64 -11.67
C TYR A 190 -10.59 -9.14 -11.34
N ASP A 191 -9.41 -9.71 -11.11
CA ASP A 191 -9.29 -11.08 -10.60
C ASP A 191 -9.99 -11.23 -9.22
N ALA A 192 -9.80 -10.27 -8.30
CA ALA A 192 -10.47 -10.31 -7.00
C ALA A 192 -11.97 -10.05 -7.09
N LEU A 193 -12.38 -9.11 -7.94
CA LEU A 193 -13.78 -8.81 -8.22
C LEU A 193 -14.47 -10.06 -8.77
N HIS A 194 -13.89 -10.73 -9.77
CA HIS A 194 -14.48 -11.91 -10.38
C HIS A 194 -14.60 -13.08 -9.38
N ARG A 195 -13.59 -13.29 -8.51
CA ARG A 195 -13.68 -14.28 -7.42
C ARG A 195 -14.77 -13.97 -6.41
N SER A 196 -15.11 -12.69 -6.21
CA SER A 196 -16.23 -12.32 -5.32
C SER A 196 -17.60 -12.71 -5.88
N PHE A 197 -17.69 -13.04 -7.18
CA PHE A 197 -18.92 -13.47 -7.85
C PHE A 197 -19.12 -14.98 -7.85
N GLN A 198 -18.06 -15.77 -7.61
CA GLN A 198 -18.14 -17.23 -7.68
C GLN A 198 -18.87 -17.77 -6.44
N ASP A 199 -20.06 -18.36 -6.67
CA ASP A 199 -20.92 -19.02 -5.67
C ASP A 199 -20.41 -20.43 -5.34
N ASP A 200 -19.18 -20.56 -4.86
CA ASP A 200 -18.80 -21.78 -4.16
C ASP A 200 -19.23 -21.62 -2.69
N GLU A 201 -20.12 -22.51 -2.23
CA GLU A 201 -20.76 -22.58 -0.89
C GLU A 201 -19.78 -22.57 0.32
N GLY A 202 -18.48 -22.38 0.10
CA GLY A 202 -17.41 -22.63 1.05
C GLY A 202 -16.78 -21.42 1.76
N ASN A 203 -16.97 -20.16 1.36
CA ASN A 203 -16.20 -19.09 2.02
C ASN A 203 -16.77 -17.65 1.94
N GLN A 204 -17.93 -17.40 2.56
CA GLN A 204 -18.47 -16.05 2.77
C GLN A 204 -17.42 -15.04 3.29
N THR A 205 -16.52 -15.51 4.16
CA THR A 205 -15.39 -14.72 4.69
C THR A 205 -14.45 -14.20 3.60
N GLU A 206 -14.18 -15.00 2.56
CA GLU A 206 -13.30 -14.62 1.45
C GLU A 206 -13.97 -13.61 0.53
N LYS A 207 -15.29 -13.73 0.32
CA LYS A 207 -16.09 -12.74 -0.41
C LYS A 207 -16.04 -11.39 0.29
N GLU A 208 -16.30 -11.35 1.60
CA GLU A 208 -16.22 -10.12 2.41
C GLU A 208 -14.81 -9.51 2.42
N ASP A 209 -13.77 -10.34 2.55
CA ASP A 209 -12.38 -9.88 2.51
C ASP A 209 -12.02 -9.28 1.14
N ASN A 210 -12.53 -9.87 0.04
CA ASN A 210 -12.33 -9.33 -1.30
C ASN A 210 -13.07 -8.00 -1.48
N VAL A 211 -14.32 -7.86 -1.03
CA VAL A 211 -15.06 -6.58 -1.07
C VAL A 211 -14.33 -5.50 -0.28
N ARG A 212 -13.88 -5.79 0.94
CA ARG A 212 -13.08 -4.84 1.75
C ARG A 212 -11.78 -4.41 1.07
N LYS A 213 -11.11 -5.32 0.37
CA LYS A 213 -9.92 -4.97 -0.43
C LYS A 213 -10.26 -4.06 -1.60
N LEU A 214 -11.40 -4.28 -2.27
CA LEU A 214 -11.86 -3.42 -3.36
C LEU A 214 -12.19 -2.02 -2.82
N GLU A 215 -12.93 -1.90 -1.72
CA GLU A 215 -13.22 -0.62 -1.05
C GLU A 215 -11.93 0.11 -0.68
N PHE A 216 -11.02 -0.58 0.02
CA PHE A 216 -9.73 -0.03 0.38
C PHE A 216 -8.95 0.46 -0.84
N LEU A 217 -8.98 -0.30 -1.95
CA LEU A 217 -8.32 0.10 -3.18
C LEU A 217 -8.93 1.39 -3.75
N MET A 218 -10.27 1.46 -3.81
CA MET A 218 -11.00 2.59 -4.38
C MET A 218 -10.89 3.88 -3.54
N GLU A 219 -10.81 3.75 -2.21
CA GLU A 219 -10.60 4.87 -1.30
C GLU A 219 -9.20 5.47 -1.39
N ASN A 220 -8.18 4.64 -1.69
CA ASN A 220 -6.78 5.03 -1.57
C ASN A 220 -6.08 5.25 -2.92
N CYS A 221 -6.69 4.82 -4.03
CA CYS A 221 -6.23 5.15 -5.38
C CYS A 221 -6.52 6.61 -5.75
N CYS A 222 -5.59 7.23 -6.49
CA CYS A 222 -5.79 8.59 -7.00
C CYS A 222 -6.89 8.63 -8.08
N PRO A 223 -7.57 9.78 -8.29
CA PRO A 223 -8.65 9.89 -9.28
C PRO A 223 -8.26 9.44 -10.69
N ARG A 224 -7.03 9.76 -11.13
CA ARG A 224 -6.51 9.36 -12.44
C ARG A 224 -6.47 7.84 -12.62
N LEU A 225 -6.00 7.11 -11.60
CA LEU A 225 -5.95 5.66 -11.64
C LEU A 225 -7.35 5.04 -11.59
N ARG A 226 -8.23 5.56 -10.72
CA ARG A 226 -9.62 5.07 -10.62
C ARG A 226 -10.37 5.24 -11.93
N ARG A 227 -10.28 6.42 -12.56
CA ARG A 227 -10.88 6.70 -13.85
C ARG A 227 -10.37 5.73 -14.92
N ALA A 228 -9.06 5.58 -15.04
CA ALA A 228 -8.45 4.68 -16.01
C ALA A 228 -8.88 3.22 -15.79
N MET A 229 -8.87 2.76 -14.54
CA MET A 229 -9.20 1.38 -14.16
C MET A 229 -10.69 1.05 -14.39
N LEU A 230 -11.62 1.90 -13.94
CA LEU A 230 -13.05 1.61 -14.06
C LEU A 230 -13.57 1.69 -15.49
N SER A 231 -12.87 2.38 -16.38
CA SER A 231 -13.19 2.43 -17.81
C SER A 231 -12.55 1.29 -18.63
N MET A 232 -11.72 0.44 -18.03
CA MET A 232 -11.06 -0.65 -18.77
C MET A 232 -12.08 -1.65 -19.34
N ASP A 233 -11.70 -2.23 -20.48
CA ASP A 233 -12.48 -3.23 -21.22
C ASP A 233 -13.95 -2.80 -21.44
N ASN A 234 -14.18 -1.51 -21.72
CA ASN A 234 -15.52 -0.92 -21.88
C ASN A 234 -16.39 -1.04 -20.62
N PHE A 235 -15.86 -0.61 -19.48
CA PHE A 235 -16.56 -0.63 -18.19
C PHE A 235 -16.90 -2.05 -17.69
N ARG A 236 -16.03 -3.03 -18.00
CA ARG A 236 -16.30 -4.45 -17.75
C ARG A 236 -16.63 -4.79 -16.30
N ALA A 237 -15.97 -4.14 -15.34
CA ALA A 237 -16.26 -4.34 -13.92
C ALA A 237 -17.70 -3.96 -13.55
N ILE A 238 -18.23 -2.89 -14.15
CA ILE A 238 -19.59 -2.39 -13.92
C ILE A 238 -20.60 -3.30 -14.63
N THR A 239 -20.31 -3.68 -15.87
CA THR A 239 -21.21 -4.56 -16.62
C THR A 239 -21.31 -5.96 -16.02
N ASP A 240 -20.22 -6.47 -15.46
CA ASP A 240 -20.21 -7.81 -14.86
C ASP A 240 -20.89 -7.79 -13.48
N THR A 241 -20.63 -6.79 -12.64
CA THR A 241 -21.37 -6.63 -11.37
C THR A 241 -22.88 -6.50 -11.61
N PHE A 242 -23.30 -5.81 -12.68
CA PHE A 242 -24.68 -5.79 -13.14
C PHE A 242 -25.17 -7.16 -13.62
N ALA A 243 -24.39 -7.85 -14.45
CA ALA A 243 -24.79 -9.12 -15.04
C ALA A 243 -24.91 -10.26 -14.01
N TYR A 244 -24.10 -10.23 -12.95
CA TYR A 244 -24.09 -11.19 -11.84
C TYR A 244 -24.91 -10.72 -10.62
N ASN A 245 -25.77 -9.71 -10.76
CA ASN A 245 -26.67 -9.21 -9.70
C ASN A 245 -25.95 -8.84 -8.37
N GLN A 246 -24.74 -8.27 -8.44
CA GLN A 246 -23.99 -7.87 -7.24
C GLN A 246 -24.32 -6.42 -6.84
N ALA A 247 -25.46 -6.22 -6.18
CA ALA A 247 -26.04 -4.89 -5.93
C ALA A 247 -25.11 -3.94 -5.17
N GLU A 248 -24.50 -4.41 -4.09
CA GLU A 248 -23.63 -3.61 -3.22
C GLU A 248 -22.35 -3.21 -3.95
N THR A 249 -21.65 -4.17 -4.56
CA THR A 249 -20.45 -3.92 -5.34
C THR A 249 -20.74 -3.02 -6.53
N PHE A 250 -21.88 -3.21 -7.20
CA PHE A 250 -22.30 -2.34 -8.30
C PHE A 250 -22.49 -0.89 -7.83
N ALA A 251 -23.23 -0.67 -6.73
CA ALA A 251 -23.43 0.65 -6.16
C ALA A 251 -22.09 1.30 -5.76
N LEU A 252 -21.22 0.56 -5.06
CA LEU A 252 -19.88 1.01 -4.67
C LEU A 252 -19.08 1.51 -5.89
N LEU A 253 -19.02 0.74 -6.98
CA LEU A 253 -18.24 1.15 -8.16
C LEU A 253 -18.78 2.44 -8.79
N LEU A 254 -20.10 2.65 -8.79
CA LEU A 254 -20.73 3.85 -9.34
C LEU A 254 -20.45 5.11 -8.50
N GLU A 255 -20.13 4.98 -7.21
CA GLU A 255 -19.76 6.13 -6.36
C GLU A 255 -18.47 6.81 -6.84
N TYR A 256 -17.57 6.04 -7.46
CA TYR A 256 -16.25 6.48 -7.88
C TYR A 256 -16.14 6.90 -9.35
N LEU A 257 -17.24 6.88 -10.09
CA LEU A 257 -17.29 7.37 -11.47
C LEU A 257 -17.61 8.87 -11.50
N ASP A 258 -16.96 9.60 -12.41
CA ASP A 258 -17.36 10.96 -12.74
C ASP A 258 -18.59 10.98 -13.68
N ALA A 259 -19.15 12.18 -13.91
CA ALA A 259 -20.36 12.36 -14.71
C ALA A 259 -20.24 11.81 -16.15
N GLU A 260 -19.06 11.93 -16.76
CA GLU A 260 -18.79 11.45 -18.11
C GLU A 260 -18.74 9.91 -18.13
N GLN A 261 -18.02 9.33 -17.17
CA GLN A 261 -17.94 7.88 -17.01
C GLN A 261 -19.29 7.26 -16.68
N LEU A 262 -20.12 7.91 -15.85
CA LEU A 262 -21.48 7.44 -15.53
C LEU A 262 -22.36 7.38 -16.78
N ARG A 263 -22.30 8.42 -17.62
CA ARG A 263 -23.05 8.47 -18.89
C ARG A 263 -22.62 7.32 -19.81
N ALA A 264 -21.33 7.12 -19.98
CA ALA A 264 -20.80 6.06 -20.83
C ALA A 264 -21.10 4.66 -20.27
N ALA A 265 -20.88 4.42 -18.98
CA ALA A 265 -21.17 3.14 -18.32
C ALA A 265 -22.66 2.76 -18.45
N ARG A 266 -23.56 3.74 -18.34
CA ARG A 266 -25.00 3.53 -18.52
C ARG A 266 -25.34 2.97 -19.90
N GLU A 267 -24.69 3.43 -20.96
CA GLU A 267 -24.94 2.90 -22.31
C GLU A 267 -24.64 1.40 -22.40
N PHE A 268 -23.60 0.92 -21.71
CA PHE A 268 -23.27 -0.50 -21.65
C PHE A 268 -24.25 -1.29 -20.78
N VAL A 269 -24.68 -0.74 -19.65
CA VAL A 269 -25.71 -1.34 -18.78
C VAL A 269 -27.04 -1.46 -19.52
N ASP A 270 -27.47 -0.41 -20.23
CA ASP A 270 -28.74 -0.40 -20.99
C ASP A 270 -28.74 -1.49 -22.07
N ARG A 271 -27.61 -1.72 -22.76
CA ARG A 271 -27.47 -2.83 -23.73
C ARG A 271 -27.64 -4.22 -23.11
N ILE A 272 -27.20 -4.41 -21.86
CA ILE A 272 -27.36 -5.69 -21.15
C ILE A 272 -28.79 -5.83 -20.62
N TYR A 273 -29.36 -4.75 -20.08
CA TYR A 273 -30.75 -4.69 -19.64
C TYR A 273 -31.72 -5.06 -20.76
N ASP A 274 -31.53 -4.49 -21.97
CA ASP A 274 -32.39 -4.74 -23.12
C ASP A 274 -32.48 -6.22 -23.51
N ARG A 275 -31.46 -7.01 -23.17
CA ARG A 275 -31.40 -8.47 -23.41
C ARG A 275 -32.05 -9.28 -22.29
N LYS A 276 -31.99 -8.84 -21.02
CA LYS A 276 -32.48 -9.60 -19.85
C LYS A 276 -33.91 -9.25 -19.42
N ARG A 277 -34.32 -7.97 -19.54
CA ARG A 277 -35.68 -7.43 -19.24
C ARG A 277 -36.41 -8.01 -18.01
N ASN A 278 -35.71 -8.34 -16.93
CA ASN A 278 -36.31 -8.80 -15.67
C ASN A 278 -36.38 -7.66 -14.63
N ASP A 279 -37.15 -7.86 -13.55
CA ASP A 279 -37.38 -6.83 -12.52
C ASP A 279 -36.11 -6.49 -11.73
N GLU A 280 -35.22 -7.45 -11.51
CA GLU A 280 -33.92 -7.22 -10.88
C GLU A 280 -33.04 -6.28 -11.71
N ALA A 281 -32.91 -6.54 -13.02
CA ALA A 281 -32.16 -5.68 -13.92
C ALA A 281 -32.79 -4.28 -14.01
N ARG A 282 -34.12 -4.16 -13.86
CA ARG A 282 -34.80 -2.85 -13.78
C ARG A 282 -34.40 -2.10 -12.51
N SER A 283 -34.33 -2.77 -11.36
CA SER A 283 -33.87 -2.18 -10.10
C SER A 283 -32.43 -1.67 -10.20
N PHE A 284 -31.51 -2.49 -10.71
CA PHE A 284 -30.10 -2.11 -10.88
C PHE A 284 -29.94 -0.94 -11.86
N ARG A 285 -30.69 -0.94 -12.96
CA ARG A 285 -30.69 0.17 -13.92
C ARG A 285 -31.10 1.49 -13.24
N GLN A 286 -32.07 1.45 -12.32
CA GLN A 286 -32.47 2.63 -11.57
C GLN A 286 -31.38 3.16 -10.65
N ILE A 287 -30.50 2.30 -10.12
CA ILE A 287 -29.34 2.73 -9.31
C ILE A 287 -28.41 3.62 -10.15
N VAL A 288 -28.07 3.22 -11.37
CA VAL A 288 -27.22 4.02 -12.28
C VAL A 288 -27.87 5.35 -12.62
N ILE A 289 -29.17 5.34 -12.96
CA ILE A 289 -29.91 6.56 -13.32
C ILE A 289 -29.96 7.53 -12.14
N ARG A 290 -30.25 7.04 -10.93
CA ARG A 290 -30.23 7.86 -9.71
C ARG A 290 -28.85 8.44 -9.45
N ARG A 291 -27.79 7.65 -9.61
CA ARG A 291 -26.42 8.13 -9.41
C ARG A 291 -26.07 9.23 -10.43
N GLN A 292 -26.42 9.04 -11.70
CA GLN A 292 -26.20 10.04 -12.74
C GLN A 292 -26.87 11.40 -12.43
N ASN A 293 -28.04 11.38 -11.77
CA ASN A 293 -28.75 12.60 -11.37
C ASN A 293 -28.21 13.26 -10.09
N THR A 294 -27.23 12.64 -9.41
CA THR A 294 -26.63 13.15 -8.15
C THR A 294 -25.16 13.52 -8.30
N VAL A 295 -24.61 13.47 -9.52
CA VAL A 295 -23.25 13.92 -9.85
C VAL A 295 -23.36 15.12 -10.79
N ASP A 296 -22.93 16.28 -10.31
CA ASP A 296 -22.83 17.52 -11.09
C ASP A 296 -21.57 17.54 -11.98
#